data_AF-A0A838TMS1-F1
#
_entry.id   AF-A0A838TMS1-F1
#
_cell.length_a   1.000
_cell.length_b   1.000
_cell.length_c   1.000
_cell.angle_alpha   90.00
_cell.angle_beta   90.00
_cell.angle_gamma   90.00
#
_symmetry.space_group_name_H-M   'P 1'
#
loop_
_entity.id
_entity.type
_entity.pdbx_description
1 polymer ?
#
loop_
_entity_poly.entity_id
_entity_poly.type
_entity_poly.pdbx_seq_one_letter_code
_entity_poly.pdbx_strand_id
1 'polypeptide(L)'
;MDNKKNKQELEVSINFDTTPILYTDNISVTSNDHGIIFDVMQRVGSTNKVRIVSRLGMSRSHAKKFITECSKLLAITEEQKRDESNN
;
A
#
# COMPACT_ATOMS: atom_id res chain seq x y z
N MET A 1 8.03 -38.93 16.79
CA MET A 1 7.44 -37.88 17.65
C MET A 1 7.76 -36.55 16.98
N ASP A 2 6.83 -36.04 16.17
CA ASP A 2 7.05 -34.86 15.33
C ASP A 2 6.92 -33.58 16.16
N ASN A 3 8.06 -32.94 16.39
CA ASN A 3 8.21 -31.74 17.19
C ASN A 3 7.75 -30.51 16.38
N LYS A 4 6.42 -30.28 16.29
CA LYS A 4 5.87 -29.04 15.73
C LYS A 4 6.22 -27.88 16.67
N LYS A 5 7.33 -27.18 16.37
CA LYS A 5 7.67 -25.88 16.95
C LYS A 5 6.49 -24.94 16.72
N ASN A 6 5.77 -24.66 17.80
CA ASN A 6 4.65 -23.73 17.82
C ASN A 6 5.22 -22.33 17.59
N LYS A 7 5.06 -21.80 16.37
CA LYS A 7 5.52 -20.45 16.01
C LYS A 7 4.60 -19.48 16.74
N GLN A 8 5.01 -19.03 17.92
CA GLN A 8 4.28 -18.02 18.70
C GLN A 8 4.12 -16.78 17.83
N GLU A 9 2.88 -16.50 17.41
CA GLU A 9 2.56 -15.25 16.73
C GLU A 9 2.75 -14.13 17.74
N LEU A 10 3.82 -13.34 17.54
CA LEU A 10 4.12 -12.20 18.39
C LEU A 10 3.03 -11.14 18.15
N GLU A 11 2.13 -10.98 19.11
CA GLU A 11 1.12 -9.92 19.09
C GLU A 11 1.75 -8.63 19.61
N VAL A 12 2.17 -7.75 18.69
CA VAL A 12 2.66 -6.42 19.06
C VAL A 12 1.46 -5.46 19.15
N SER A 13 1.19 -4.96 20.36
CA SER A 13 0.26 -3.86 20.59
C SER A 13 1.00 -2.54 20.40
N ILE A 14 0.58 -1.75 19.42
CA ILE A 14 1.11 -0.40 19.17
C ILE A 14 0.05 0.65 19.46
N ASN A 15 0.47 1.77 20.06
CA ASN A 15 -0.38 2.95 20.17
C ASN A 15 -0.34 3.72 18.84
N PHE A 16 -1.47 3.80 18.16
CA PHE A 16 -1.57 4.42 16.85
C PHE A 16 -1.39 5.96 16.87
N ASP A 17 -1.70 6.63 17.97
CA ASP A 17 -1.62 8.10 18.08
C ASP A 17 -0.18 8.59 18.22
N THR A 18 0.72 7.72 18.71
CA THR A 18 2.11 8.09 19.05
C THR A 18 3.15 7.40 18.18
N THR A 19 2.80 6.28 17.54
CA THR A 19 3.75 5.53 16.71
C THR A 19 3.90 6.20 15.34
N PRO A 20 5.10 6.69 14.98
CA PRO A 20 5.33 7.34 13.70
C PRO A 20 5.15 6.37 12.52
N ILE A 21 4.67 6.91 11.40
CA ILE A 21 4.62 6.20 10.11
C ILE A 21 6.02 6.29 9.51
N LEU A 22 6.68 5.16 9.35
CA LEU A 22 8.05 5.08 8.84
C LEU A 22 8.09 4.86 7.33
N TYR A 23 7.17 4.04 6.82
CA TYR A 23 7.09 3.68 5.41
C TYR A 23 5.73 3.07 5.06
N THR A 24 5.48 2.85 3.78
CA THR A 24 4.29 2.13 3.29
C THR A 24 4.77 0.94 2.49
N ASP A 25 4.27 -0.26 2.78
CA ASP A 25 4.71 -1.50 2.10
C ASP A 25 3.60 -2.20 1.32
N ASN A 26 2.34 -1.83 1.56
CA ASN A 26 1.22 -2.49 0.94
C ASN A 26 0.07 -1.51 0.70
N ILE A 27 -0.67 -1.75 -0.37
CA ILE A 27 -1.91 -1.04 -0.67
C ILE A 27 -2.98 -2.08 -0.92
N SER A 28 -4.03 -2.07 -0.09
CA SER A 28 -5.23 -2.86 -0.30
C SER A 28 -6.26 -2.02 -1.03
N VAL A 29 -6.83 -2.55 -2.10
CA VAL A 29 -7.85 -1.86 -2.90
C VAL A 29 -9.15 -2.61 -2.80
N THR A 30 -10.20 -1.93 -2.37
CA THR A 30 -11.56 -2.47 -2.33
C THR A 30 -12.45 -1.63 -3.23
N SER A 31 -13.41 -2.28 -3.92
CA SER A 31 -14.32 -1.59 -4.81
C SER A 31 -15.73 -2.09 -4.65
N ASN A 32 -16.69 -1.19 -4.85
CA ASN A 32 -18.11 -1.51 -4.97
C ASN A 32 -18.72 -0.78 -6.17
N ASP A 33 -20.04 -0.84 -6.29
CA ASP A 33 -20.77 -0.21 -7.39
C ASP A 33 -20.68 1.32 -7.39
N HIS A 34 -20.40 1.93 -6.24
CA HIS A 34 -20.35 3.39 -6.08
C HIS A 34 -18.93 3.95 -6.18
N GLY A 35 -17.92 3.21 -5.74
CA GLY A 35 -16.57 3.73 -5.60
C GLY A 35 -15.49 2.71 -5.34
N ILE A 36 -14.30 3.23 -5.08
CA ILE A 36 -13.08 2.49 -4.79
C ILE A 36 -12.44 3.12 -3.56
N ILE A 37 -11.90 2.28 -2.69
CA ILE A 37 -11.14 2.67 -1.51
C ILE A 37 -9.74 2.07 -1.62
N PHE A 38 -8.73 2.91 -1.43
CA PHE A 38 -7.33 2.53 -1.30
C PHE A 38 -6.93 2.65 0.17
N ASP A 39 -6.55 1.52 0.76
CA ASP A 39 -5.99 1.45 2.10
C ASP A 39 -4.47 1.29 1.98
N VAL A 40 -3.76 2.37 2.26
CA VAL A 40 -2.30 2.38 2.32
C VAL A 40 -1.89 1.88 3.70
N MET A 41 -1.02 0.87 3.72
CA MET A 41 -0.70 0.10 4.91
C MET A 41 0.80 0.06 5.19
N GLN A 42 1.11 -0.13 6.47
CA GLN A 42 2.45 -0.38 6.99
C GLN A 42 2.42 -1.62 7.88
N ARG A 43 3.32 -2.58 7.65
CA ARG A 43 3.50 -3.70 8.59
C ARG A 43 4.06 -3.25 9.93
N VAL A 44 3.62 -3.91 10.99
CA VAL A 44 4.04 -3.61 12.37
C VAL A 44 5.11 -4.63 12.80
N GLY A 45 6.38 -4.20 12.80
CA GLY A 45 7.51 -5.05 13.18
C GLY A 45 7.61 -6.34 12.34
N SER A 46 8.09 -7.43 12.93
CA SER A 46 8.18 -8.74 12.28
C SER A 46 6.86 -9.53 12.32
N THR A 47 5.73 -8.86 12.56
CA THR A 47 4.43 -9.52 12.71
C THR A 47 3.70 -9.63 11.36
N ASN A 48 2.60 -10.39 11.36
CA ASN A 48 1.66 -10.46 10.23
C ASN A 48 0.59 -9.37 10.30
N LYS A 49 0.67 -8.45 11.27
CA LYS A 49 -0.30 -7.36 11.43
C LYS A 49 0.10 -6.17 10.56
N VAL A 50 -0.90 -5.57 9.92
CA VAL A 50 -0.78 -4.36 9.12
C VAL A 50 -1.59 -3.24 9.75
N ARG A 51 -1.05 -2.03 9.73
CA ARG A 51 -1.74 -0.80 10.14
C ARG A 51 -2.11 -0.02 8.88
N ILE A 52 -3.36 0.41 8.77
CA ILE A 52 -3.76 1.40 7.76
C ILE A 52 -3.23 2.77 8.22
N VAL A 53 -2.42 3.39 7.37
CA VAL A 53 -1.80 4.69 7.63
C VAL A 53 -2.43 5.82 6.83
N SER A 54 -3.08 5.49 5.70
CA SER A 54 -3.88 6.43 4.92
C SER A 54 -4.99 5.69 4.18
N ARG A 55 -6.13 6.36 4.02
CA ARG A 55 -7.30 5.86 3.29
C ARG A 55 -7.75 6.90 2.28
N LEU A 56 -7.82 6.50 1.01
CA LEU A 56 -8.36 7.33 -0.07
C LEU A 56 -9.63 6.69 -0.62
N GLY A 57 -10.77 7.37 -0.47
CA GLY A 57 -12.05 6.97 -1.06
C GLY A 57 -12.39 7.83 -2.27
N MET A 58 -12.81 7.21 -3.37
CA MET A 58 -13.15 7.90 -4.60
C MET A 58 -14.40 7.28 -5.24
N SER A 59 -15.26 8.09 -5.87
CA SER A 59 -16.30 7.54 -6.74
C SER A 59 -15.66 6.85 -7.95
N ARG A 60 -16.38 5.95 -8.62
CA ARG A 60 -15.84 5.25 -9.81
C ARG A 60 -15.38 6.21 -10.91
N SER A 61 -16.08 7.33 -11.11
CA SER A 61 -15.72 8.34 -12.09
C SER A 61 -14.40 9.04 -11.74
N HIS A 62 -14.19 9.39 -10.46
CA HIS A 62 -12.95 9.98 -10.00
C HIS A 62 -11.80 8.98 -10.07
N ALA A 63 -12.02 7.73 -9.66
CA ALA A 63 -11.00 6.69 -9.72
C ALA A 63 -10.51 6.43 -11.15
N LYS A 64 -11.40 6.43 -12.14
CA LYS A 64 -11.03 6.32 -13.57
C LYS A 64 -10.09 7.44 -14.01
N LYS A 65 -10.42 8.70 -13.70
CA LYS A 65 -9.59 9.86 -14.03
C LYS A 65 -8.22 9.78 -13.33
N PHE A 66 -8.22 9.40 -12.05
CA PHE A 66 -7.00 9.23 -11.26
C PHE A 66 -6.05 8.21 -11.88
N ILE A 67 -6.54 7.04 -12.25
CA ILE A 67 -5.73 5.99 -12.88
C ILE A 67 -5.18 6.47 -14.23
N THR A 68 -6.00 7.15 -15.05
CA THR A 68 -5.55 7.70 -16.33
C THR A 68 -4.38 8.67 -16.16
N GLU A 69 -4.46 9.60 -15.22
CA GLU A 69 -3.36 10.54 -14.97
C GLU A 69 -2.13 9.83 -14.39
N CYS A 70 -2.30 8.84 -13.50
CA CYS A 70 -1.18 8.04 -13.01
C CYS A 70 -0.45 7.30 -14.15
N SER A 71 -1.18 6.67 -15.07
CA SER A 71 -0.58 5.96 -16.21
C SER A 71 0.19 6.90 -17.13
N LYS A 72 -0.34 8.10 -17.40
CA LYS A 72 0.37 9.11 -18.20
C LYS A 72 1.69 9.53 -17.55
N LEU A 73 1.66 9.82 -16.25
CA LEU A 73 2.85 10.25 -15.51
C LEU A 73 3.93 9.16 -15.52
N LEU A 74 3.54 7.89 -15.30
CA LEU A 74 4.48 6.78 -15.34
C LEU A 74 5.13 6.63 -16.72
N ALA A 75 4.35 6.67 -17.80
CA ALA A 75 4.86 6.58 -19.16
C ALA A 75 5.93 7.65 -19.46
N ILE A 76 5.66 8.91 -19.07
CA ILE A 76 6.61 10.02 -19.25
C ILE A 76 7.92 9.75 -18.50
N THR A 77 7.85 9.30 -17.25
CA THR A 77 9.06 9.04 -16.45
C THR A 77 9.87 7.83 -16.92
N GLU A 78 9.22 6.85 -17.54
CA GLU A 78 9.89 5.68 -18.11
C GLU A 78 10.59 6.00 -19.44
N GLU A 79 9.99 6.86 -20.27
CA GLU A 79 10.62 7.37 -21.49
C GLU A 79 11.87 8.21 -21.17
N GLN A 80 11.77 9.13 -20.19
CA GLN A 80 12.92 9.93 -19.74
C GLN A 80 14.11 9.08 -19.28
N LYS A 81 13.86 7.99 -18.54
CA LYS A 81 14.92 7.06 -18.12
C LYS A 81 15.61 6.35 -19.29
N ARG A 82 14.91 6.08 -20.39
CA ARG A 82 15.51 5.42 -21.57
C ARG A 82 16.45 6.37 -22.32
N ASP A 83 16.10 7.64 -22.41
CA ASP A 83 16.93 8.64 -23.09
C ASP A 83 18.21 8.96 -22.31
N GLU A 84 18.16 8.94 -20.96
CA GLU A 84 19.34 9.08 -20.10
C GLU A 84 20.26 7.84 -20.12
N SER A 85 19.73 6.66 -20.45
CA SER A 85 20.51 5.41 -20.49
C SER A 85 21.24 5.18 -21.82
N ASN A 86 20.88 5.94 -22.86
CA ASN A 86 21.41 5.80 -24.22
C ASN A 86 22.44 6.89 -24.59
N ASN A 87 22.92 7.65 -23.60
CA ASN A 87 23.92 8.71 -23.75
C ASN A 87 25.05 8.53 -22.73
#